data_AF-A0A420M7C4-F1
#
_entry.id   AF-A0A420M7C4-F1
#
_cell.length_a   1.000
_cell.length_b   1.000
_cell.length_c   1.000
_cell.angle_alpha   90.00
_cell.angle_beta   90.00
_cell.angle_gamma   90.00
#
_symmetry.space_group_name_H-M   'P 1'
#
loop_
_entity.id
_entity.type
_entity.pdbx_description
1 polymer ?
#
loop_
_entity_poly.entity_id
_entity_poly.type
_entity_poly.pdbx_seq_one_letter_code
_entity_poly.pdbx_strand_id
1 'polypeptide(L)'
;MEWSIEALRVHIITKKDVGELAPDGKPRGDVMASFPRARTMRRFLFFCRERGMKMAKKEPEELNDLWDSMVSEQLPGRSDYNQQLVE
;
A
#
# COMPACT_ATOMS: atom_id res chain seq x y z
N MET A 1 8.56 3.72 0.40
CA MET A 1 7.77 2.52 0.68
C MET A 1 8.36 1.84 1.90
N GLU A 2 7.52 1.39 2.79
CA GLU A 2 7.89 0.65 4.00
C GLU A 2 7.29 -0.76 3.92
N TRP A 3 7.98 -1.77 4.44
CA TRP A 3 7.53 -3.16 4.32
C TRP A 3 8.00 -4.04 5.49
N SER A 4 7.23 -5.08 5.78
CA SER A 4 7.64 -6.17 6.67
C SER A 4 7.16 -7.52 6.13
N ILE A 5 8.09 -8.43 5.89
CA ILE A 5 7.79 -9.80 5.43
C ILE A 5 7.07 -10.60 6.52
N GLU A 6 7.31 -10.27 7.79
CA GLU A 6 6.70 -10.94 8.94
C GLU A 6 5.24 -10.50 9.10
N ALA A 7 4.96 -9.21 8.95
CA ALA A 7 3.59 -8.70 8.91
C ALA A 7 2.86 -8.97 7.58
N LEU A 8 3.57 -9.42 6.54
CA LEU A 8 3.08 -9.56 5.17
C LEU A 8 2.41 -8.29 4.62
N ARG A 9 2.91 -7.11 5.01
CA ARG A 9 2.31 -5.81 4.68
C ARG A 9 3.32 -4.85 4.05
N VAL A 10 2.81 -4.00 3.16
CA VAL A 10 3.53 -2.86 2.60
C VAL A 10 2.74 -1.58 2.81
N HIS A 11 3.47 -0.49 3.03
CA HIS A 11 2.96 0.87 3.09
C HIS A 11 3.65 1.70 1.98
N ILE A 12 2.85 2.11 0.99
CA ILE A 12 3.27 2.84 -0.19
C ILE A 12 3.00 4.33 0.05
N ILE A 13 4.05 5.02 0.47
CA ILE A 13 4.02 6.46 0.72
C ILE A 13 4.06 7.21 -0.60
N THR A 14 3.00 7.96 -0.88
CA THR A 14 2.90 8.89 -2.01
C THR A 14 3.43 10.26 -1.62
N LYS A 15 4.24 10.87 -2.48
CA LYS A 15 4.70 12.24 -2.25
C LYS A 15 3.54 13.20 -2.49
N LYS A 16 3.31 14.12 -1.55
CA LYS A 16 2.24 15.13 -1.63
C LYS A 16 2.35 16.05 -2.85
N ASP A 17 3.56 16.23 -3.37
CA ASP A 17 3.85 17.19 -4.45
C ASP A 17 4.17 16.54 -5.80
N VAL A 18 4.08 15.21 -5.91
CA VAL A 18 4.43 14.47 -7.13
C VAL A 18 3.27 13.56 -7.52
N GLY A 19 2.40 14.06 -8.40
CA GLY A 19 1.29 13.32 -8.97
C GLY A 19 0.08 14.19 -9.26
N GLU A 20 -0.86 13.66 -10.04
CA GLU A 20 -2.18 14.26 -10.18
C GLU A 20 -2.91 14.20 -8.83
N LEU A 21 -3.45 15.34 -8.42
CA LEU A 21 -4.37 15.42 -7.29
C LEU A 21 -5.58 14.52 -7.57
N ALA A 22 -6.23 14.04 -6.50
CA ALA A 22 -7.55 13.47 -6.64
C ALA A 22 -8.52 14.53 -7.20
N PRO A 23 -9.68 14.12 -7.75
CA PRO A 23 -10.66 15.07 -8.32
C PRO A 23 -11.14 16.16 -7.36
N ASP A 24 -10.99 15.95 -6.06
CA ASP A 24 -11.31 16.89 -4.97
C ASP A 24 -10.15 17.87 -4.65
N GLY A 25 -9.04 17.80 -5.39
CA GLY A 25 -7.86 18.63 -5.19
C GLY A 25 -6.99 18.21 -4.00
N LYS A 26 -7.27 17.08 -3.35
CA LYS A 26 -6.43 16.55 -2.26
C LYS A 26 -5.38 15.55 -2.79
N PRO A 27 -4.28 15.33 -2.05
CA PRO A 27 -3.40 14.20 -2.33
C PRO A 27 -4.20 12.89 -2.27
N ARG A 28 -3.93 11.94 -3.19
CA ARG A 28 -4.62 10.64 -3.21
C ARG A 28 -4.46 9.79 -1.94
N GLY A 29 -3.55 10.18 -1.05
CA GLY A 29 -3.25 9.47 0.19
C GLY A 29 -2.34 8.27 -0.03
N ASP A 30 -1.76 7.80 1.07
CA ASP A 30 -0.88 6.63 1.06
C ASP A 30 -1.67 5.34 0.88
N VAL A 31 -1.04 4.33 0.29
CA VAL A 31 -1.68 3.03 0.02
C VAL A 31 -1.06 1.96 0.89
N MET A 32 -1.89 1.23 1.64
CA MET A 32 -1.46 0.00 2.29
C MET A 32 -1.95 -1.23 1.53
N ALA A 33 -1.15 -2.29 1.53
CA ALA A 33 -1.54 -3.57 0.97
C ALA A 33 -1.03 -4.73 1.82
N SER A 34 -1.85 -5.77 1.95
CA SER A 34 -1.50 -7.05 2.58
C SER A 34 -1.25 -8.11 1.51
N PHE A 35 -0.38 -9.06 1.83
CA PHE A 35 -0.05 -10.19 0.96
C PHE A 35 -0.43 -11.49 1.66
N PRO A 36 -1.08 -12.44 0.97
CA PRO A 36 -1.42 -13.73 1.58
C PRO A 36 -0.19 -14.64 1.76
N ARG A 37 0.91 -14.39 1.03
CA ARG A 37 2.08 -15.26 0.99
C ARG A 37 3.39 -14.47 0.91
N ALA A 38 4.37 -14.83 1.74
CA ALA A 38 5.69 -14.20 1.75
C ALA A 38 6.40 -14.27 0.39
N ARG A 39 6.23 -15.38 -0.36
CA ARG A 39 6.83 -15.53 -1.71
C ARG A 39 6.33 -14.45 -2.68
N THR A 40 5.03 -14.15 -2.66
CA THR A 40 4.44 -13.13 -3.53
C THR A 40 4.93 -11.74 -3.14
N MET A 41 4.97 -11.46 -1.83
CA MET A 41 5.51 -10.20 -1.32
C MET A 41 6.99 -10.00 -1.72
N ARG A 42 7.84 -11.02 -1.59
CA ARG A 42 9.25 -10.93 -2.02
C ARG A 42 9.39 -10.61 -3.50
N ARG A 43 8.55 -11.21 -4.36
CA ARG A 43 8.53 -10.90 -5.80
C ARG A 43 8.13 -9.46 -6.06
N PHE A 44 7.13 -8.95 -5.34
CA PHE A 44 6.71 -7.56 -5.41
C PHE A 44 7.83 -6.60 -4.98
N LEU A 45 8.47 -6.85 -3.83
CA LEU A 45 9.60 -6.04 -3.36
C LEU A 45 10.78 -6.06 -4.34
N PHE A 46 11.07 -7.22 -4.94
CA PHE A 46 12.09 -7.34 -5.98
C PHE A 46 11.76 -6.45 -7.19
N PHE A 47 10.53 -6.53 -7.68
CA PHE A 47 10.04 -5.67 -8.76
C PHE A 47 10.17 -4.16 -8.42
N CYS A 48 9.77 -3.76 -7.21
CA CYS A 48 9.91 -2.38 -6.75
C CYS A 48 11.37 -1.93 -6.67
N ARG A 49 12.29 -2.83 -6.27
CA ARG A 49 13.72 -2.57 -6.27
C ARG A 49 14.26 -2.31 -7.67
N GLU A 50 13.89 -3.13 -8.65
CA GLU A 50 14.31 -2.97 -10.04
C GLU A 50 13.82 -1.66 -10.65
N ARG A 51 12.67 -1.16 -10.19
CA ARG A 51 12.12 0.14 -10.57
C ARG A 51 12.76 1.33 -9.82
N GLY A 52 13.76 1.09 -8.97
CA GLY A 52 14.45 2.14 -8.22
C GLY A 52 13.61 2.75 -7.10
N MET A 53 12.57 2.05 -6.63
CA MET A 53 11.76 2.56 -5.51
C MET A 53 12.58 2.53 -4.21
N LYS A 54 12.55 3.62 -3.47
CA LYS A 54 13.14 3.68 -2.12
C LYS A 54 12.28 2.87 -1.16
N MET A 55 12.87 1.83 -0.58
CA MET A 55 12.21 0.88 0.30
C MET A 55 12.95 0.76 1.63
N ALA A 56 12.21 0.73 2.73
CA ALA A 56 12.73 0.51 4.08
C ALA A 56 12.01 -0.68 4.73
N LYS A 57 12.76 -1.56 5.41
CA LYS A 57 12.16 -2.58 6.28
C LYS A 57 11.67 -1.88 7.55
N LYS A 58 10.49 -2.26 8.03
CA LYS A 58 9.88 -1.83 9.29
C LYS A 58 9.66 -3.03 10.21
N GLU A 59 9.52 -2.76 11.51
CA GLU A 59 9.10 -3.79 12.45
C GLU A 59 7.65 -4.20 12.15
N PRO A 60 7.29 -5.48 12.32
CA PRO A 60 5.96 -5.96 12.00
C PRO A 60 4.86 -5.26 12.82
N GLU A 61 5.14 -4.92 14.08
CA GLU A 61 4.21 -4.22 14.98
C GLU A 61 3.85 -2.84 14.42
N GLU A 62 4.84 -2.06 13.97
CA GLU A 62 4.61 -0.72 13.42
C GLU A 62 3.65 -0.75 12.22
N LEU A 63 3.77 -1.75 11.35
CA LEU A 63 2.89 -1.88 10.18
C LEU A 63 1.52 -2.46 10.51
N ASN A 64 1.41 -3.24 11.58
CA ASN A 64 0.12 -3.73 12.07
C ASN A 64 -0.67 -2.60 12.73
N ASP A 65 -0.03 -1.83 13.60
CA ASP A 65 -0.65 -0.67 14.26
C ASP A 65 -1.10 0.37 13.22
N LEU A 66 -0.27 0.62 12.20
CA LEU A 66 -0.65 1.50 11.09
C LEU A 66 -1.85 0.94 10.31
N TRP A 67 -1.90 -0.36 10.05
CA TRP A 67 -3.01 -1.01 9.36
C TRP A 67 -4.31 -0.91 10.15
N ASP A 68 -4.25 -1.19 11.45
CA ASP A 68 -5.43 -1.22 12.33
C ASP A 68 -5.97 0.19 12.61
N SER A 69 -5.11 1.21 12.59
CA SER A 69 -5.50 2.62 12.72
C SER A 69 -5.88 3.28 11.40
N MET A 70 -5.70 2.61 10.26
CA MET A 70 -5.95 3.19 8.94
C MET A 70 -7.45 3.40 8.71
N VAL A 71 -7.83 4.64 8.44
CA VAL A 71 -9.17 4.99 7.96
C VAL A 71 -9.12 5.14 6.45
N SER A 72 -9.53 4.09 5.72
CA SER A 72 -9.59 4.14 4.26
C SER A 72 -10.77 5.01 3.83
N GLU A 73 -10.48 6.14 3.19
CA GLU A 73 -11.52 6.92 2.52
C GLU A 73 -12.11 6.08 1.38
N GLN A 74 -13.42 5.82 1.43
CA GLN A 74 -14.12 5.29 0.28
C GLN A 74 -14.37 6.44 -0.69
N LEU A 75 -13.49 6.58 -1.67
CA LEU A 75 -13.72 7.50 -2.77
C LEU A 75 -15.05 7.11 -3.44
N PRO A 76 -15.89 8.08 -3.84
CA PRO A 76 -17.13 7.81 -4.56
C PRO A 76 -16.78 7.18 -5.92
N GLY A 77 -16.69 5.85 -5.93
CA GLY A 77 -16.44 5.05 -7.11
C GLY A 77 -17.77 4.75 -7.78
N ARG A 78 -17.84 5.08 -9.08
CA ARG A 78 -18.79 4.46 -10.01
C ARG A 78 -18.83 2.97 -9.69
N SER A 79 -19.99 2.51 -9.27
CA SER A 79 -20.22 1.12 -8.90
C SER A 79 -19.70 0.21 -10.03
N ASP A 80 -19.23 -0.95 -9.59
CA ASP A 80 -19.12 -2.17 -10.37
C ASP A 80 -17.72 -2.49 -10.92
N TYR A 81 -17.36 -3.75 -10.67
CA TYR A 81 -16.21 -4.52 -11.17
C TYR A 81 -14.87 -4.29 -10.42
N ASN A 82 -14.46 -5.33 -9.68
CA ASN A 82 -13.10 -5.65 -9.20
C ASN A 82 -12.79 -5.58 -7.69
N GLN A 83 -13.78 -5.48 -6.81
CA GLN A 83 -13.60 -5.88 -5.40
C GLN A 83 -14.09 -7.32 -5.19
N GLN A 84 -13.51 -8.28 -5.89
CA GLN A 84 -13.67 -9.69 -5.52
C GLN A 84 -12.38 -10.14 -4.87
N LEU A 85 -12.34 -10.00 -3.54
CA LEU A 85 -11.37 -10.71 -2.72
C LEU A 85 -11.71 -12.20 -2.88
N VAL A 86 -10.81 -12.93 -3.53
CA VAL A 86 -10.91 -14.39 -3.68
C VAL A 86 -10.65 -15.00 -2.30
N GLU A 87 -11.66 -15.67 -1.74
CA GLU A 87 -11.56 -16.50 -0.53
C GLU A 87 -10.54 -17.65 -0.70
#